data_AF-A0A0X1TK12-F1
#
_entry.id   AF-A0A0X1TK12-F1
#
_cell.length_a   1.000
_cell.length_b   1.000
_cell.length_c   1.000
_cell.angle_alpha   90.00
_cell.angle_beta   90.00
_cell.angle_gamma   90.00
#
_symmetry.space_group_name_H-M   'P 1'
#
loop_
_entity.id
_entity.type
_entity.pdbx_description
1 polymer ?
#
loop_
_entity_poly.entity_id
_entity_poly.type
_entity_poly.pdbx_seq_one_letter_code
_entity_poly.pdbx_strand_id
1 'polypeptide(L)'
;MKNKEDMNQSRVPEPLKKSWIKFLLSCFIFLLSFNYITDQLRFGQIFPLNYFQSDQYAIQIVQFLDSFYITQIELQKLQIPLEEIEVTKQEILDAKFDSYQYEQYLYDDNTGEHYSINTLTDEQIRDMIQYDKYQQYQSEIYHYKNTYYDQQDAFYYDITDSNGNHYTNVVLEEKDYLNIIEIPYKGKNVSNFSIVNSSARDKGISGTLYLPKYPMGESTIQDAFIQNITTKVIWIGAILAAIILVIPIYRNFKKIKDTQLNIPPQYKWIEDKYLDLPIEFKGLIFLVTVYILQNMNLTTYYRYYENLLSYGFQLILQVIILLSILYFFFLQLKGIIHRIKNPQLFKQEWYKGFYMSNIDDWSKLPIYRNTFIRITVYSCIIGIWGIIWGFCFHDYGAFLVITFISVILALILLSIIKKRTKAIQVIADTLSKMANNEITSEIYVKGNGLIANIAKDVNAVREGFAISNQKQSNSERLKTELITNVSTLSS
;
A
#
# COMPACT_ATOMS: atom_id res chain seq x y z
N MET A 1 13.34 -30.10 -55.84
CA MET A 1 14.54 -29.47 -55.22
C MET A 1 14.22 -28.07 -54.68
N LYS A 2 13.23 -27.99 -53.79
CA LYS A 2 12.82 -26.79 -53.05
C LYS A 2 12.34 -27.38 -51.72
N ASN A 3 13.09 -27.22 -50.63
CA ASN A 3 12.75 -27.58 -49.22
C ASN A 3 13.93 -28.01 -48.31
N LYS A 4 15.20 -27.78 -48.67
CA LYS A 4 16.31 -28.03 -47.73
C LYS A 4 17.14 -26.80 -47.34
N GLU A 5 16.99 -25.68 -48.02
CA GLU A 5 17.77 -24.46 -47.73
C GLU A 5 17.06 -23.48 -46.77
N ASP A 6 15.73 -23.50 -46.69
CA ASP A 6 14.98 -22.56 -45.82
C ASP A 6 14.91 -22.96 -44.33
N MET A 7 15.35 -24.17 -43.95
CA MET A 7 15.30 -24.63 -42.55
C MET A 7 16.54 -24.34 -41.72
N ASN A 8 17.58 -23.71 -42.30
CA ASN A 8 18.88 -23.54 -41.62
C ASN A 8 19.20 -22.11 -41.16
N GLN A 9 18.31 -21.13 -41.32
CA GLN A 9 18.62 -19.72 -41.02
C GLN A 9 18.12 -19.19 -39.65
N SER A 10 17.55 -20.03 -38.76
CA SER A 10 16.88 -19.53 -37.54
C SER A 10 17.43 -20.02 -36.20
N ARG A 11 18.55 -20.74 -36.15
CA ARG A 11 19.12 -21.23 -34.87
C ARG A 11 20.27 -20.35 -34.40
N VAL A 12 20.05 -19.62 -33.30
CA VAL A 12 21.13 -19.04 -32.50
C VAL A 12 22.11 -20.17 -32.15
N PRO A 13 23.42 -20.03 -32.42
CA PRO A 13 24.37 -21.11 -32.17
C PRO A 13 24.31 -21.55 -30.70
N GLU A 14 24.30 -22.85 -30.45
CA GLU A 14 24.19 -23.47 -29.13
C GLU A 14 25.09 -22.85 -28.02
N PRO A 15 26.38 -22.49 -28.27
CA PRO A 15 27.22 -21.81 -27.27
C PRO A 15 26.67 -20.44 -26.85
N LEU A 16 25.93 -19.78 -27.74
CA LEU A 16 25.40 -18.45 -27.55
C LEU A 16 24.05 -18.49 -26.80
N LYS A 17 23.22 -19.51 -27.05
CA LYS A 17 22.04 -19.83 -26.21
C LYS A 17 22.44 -20.09 -24.75
N LYS A 18 23.50 -20.88 -24.53
CA LYS A 18 24.05 -21.14 -23.17
C LYS A 18 24.54 -19.86 -22.50
N SER A 19 25.11 -18.92 -23.27
CA SER A 19 25.59 -17.64 -22.75
C SER A 19 24.44 -16.72 -22.32
N TRP A 20 23.33 -16.69 -23.06
CA TRP A 20 22.10 -16.00 -22.67
C TRP A 20 21.49 -16.54 -21.38
N ILE A 21 21.35 -17.86 -21.26
CA ILE A 21 20.80 -18.49 -20.05
C ILE A 21 21.66 -18.14 -18.83
N LYS A 22 22.99 -18.29 -18.93
CA LYS A 22 23.92 -17.94 -17.84
C LYS A 22 23.86 -16.46 -17.49
N PHE A 23 23.72 -15.58 -18.49
CA PHE A 23 23.59 -14.14 -18.26
C PHE A 23 22.32 -13.79 -17.49
N LEU A 24 21.16 -14.26 -17.96
CA LEU A 24 19.87 -14.00 -17.32
C LEU A 24 19.83 -14.57 -15.90
N LEU A 25 20.33 -15.79 -15.71
CA LEU A 25 20.39 -16.41 -14.38
C LEU A 25 21.31 -15.60 -13.43
N SER A 26 22.45 -15.13 -13.92
CA SER A 26 23.36 -14.31 -13.10
C SER A 26 22.72 -12.97 -12.72
N CYS A 27 22.04 -12.32 -13.68
CA CYS A 27 21.32 -11.08 -13.43
C CYS A 27 20.14 -11.28 -12.47
N PHE A 28 19.44 -12.41 -12.57
CA PHE A 28 18.36 -12.79 -11.67
C PHE A 28 18.86 -12.94 -10.22
N ILE A 29 19.91 -13.74 -9.98
CA ILE A 29 20.47 -13.92 -8.63
C ILE A 29 21.02 -12.59 -8.10
N PHE A 30 21.62 -11.77 -8.96
CA PHE A 30 22.11 -10.45 -8.58
C PHE A 30 20.97 -9.53 -8.14
N LEU A 31 19.88 -9.45 -8.90
CA LEU A 31 18.70 -8.64 -8.55
C LEU A 31 18.06 -9.12 -7.25
N LEU A 32 17.95 -10.45 -7.04
CA LEU A 32 17.44 -10.98 -5.77
C LEU A 32 18.34 -10.60 -4.59
N SER A 33 19.65 -10.75 -4.74
CA SER A 33 20.61 -10.39 -3.71
C SER A 33 20.53 -8.88 -3.41
N PHE A 34 20.46 -8.06 -4.46
CA PHE A 34 20.36 -6.62 -4.34
C PHE A 34 19.06 -6.17 -3.66
N ASN A 35 17.91 -6.70 -4.07
CA ASN A 35 16.62 -6.40 -3.46
C ASN A 35 16.59 -6.80 -1.98
N TYR A 36 17.09 -8.00 -1.64
CA TYR A 36 17.23 -8.42 -0.25
C TYR A 36 18.11 -7.46 0.56
N ILE A 37 19.23 -7.02 0.00
CA ILE A 37 20.12 -6.06 0.67
C ILE A 37 19.39 -4.75 0.94
N THR A 38 18.69 -4.20 -0.06
CA THR A 38 17.99 -2.92 0.06
C THR A 38 16.80 -2.99 1.00
N ASP A 39 16.05 -4.10 1.01
CA ASP A 39 14.91 -4.27 1.91
C ASP A 39 15.37 -4.33 3.37
N GLN A 40 16.42 -5.09 3.66
CA GLN A 40 16.97 -5.19 5.02
C GLN A 40 17.50 -3.83 5.53
N LEU A 41 18.07 -3.01 4.65
CA LEU A 41 18.46 -1.63 4.97
C LEU A 41 17.24 -0.72 5.19
N ARG A 42 16.22 -0.83 4.34
CA ARG A 42 15.01 -0.01 4.39
C ARG A 42 14.21 -0.23 5.68
N PHE A 43 14.10 -1.48 6.13
CA PHE A 43 13.34 -1.84 7.33
C PHE A 43 14.18 -1.80 8.62
N GLY A 44 15.44 -1.34 8.56
CA GLY A 44 16.30 -1.19 9.72
C GLY A 44 16.67 -2.49 10.45
N GLN A 45 16.39 -3.66 9.85
CA GLN A 45 16.54 -4.96 10.53
C GLN A 45 18.00 -5.38 10.78
N ILE A 46 18.96 -4.62 10.25
CA ILE A 46 20.40 -4.89 10.37
C ILE A 46 21.01 -4.15 11.55
N PHE A 47 20.51 -2.95 11.85
CA PHE A 47 21.11 -2.07 12.85
C PHE A 47 20.22 -1.99 14.09
N PRO A 48 20.77 -2.14 15.30
CA PRO A 48 22.21 -2.25 15.60
C PRO A 48 22.82 -3.62 15.30
N LEU A 49 24.14 -3.63 15.02
CA LEU A 49 24.90 -4.85 14.74
C LEU A 49 24.94 -5.82 15.91
N ASN A 50 24.77 -5.34 17.14
CA ASN A 50 24.60 -6.19 18.31
C ASN A 50 23.11 -6.29 18.67
N TYR A 51 22.58 -7.51 18.72
CA TYR A 51 21.21 -7.79 19.16
C TYR A 51 20.93 -7.21 20.56
N PHE A 52 21.91 -7.31 21.47
CA PHE A 52 21.77 -6.84 22.85
C PHE A 52 21.73 -5.32 23.00
N GLN A 53 21.80 -4.58 21.88
CA GLN A 53 21.66 -3.14 21.83
C GLN A 53 20.40 -2.70 21.05
N SER A 54 19.59 -3.66 20.58
CA SER A 54 18.41 -3.43 19.75
C SER A 54 17.18 -3.03 20.56
N ASP A 55 16.25 -2.31 19.91
CA ASP A 55 14.96 -1.95 20.50
C ASP A 55 14.13 -3.19 20.85
N GLN A 56 14.20 -4.24 20.02
CA GLN A 56 13.52 -5.51 20.26
C GLN A 56 13.95 -6.12 21.60
N TYR A 57 15.25 -6.14 21.87
CA TYR A 57 15.75 -6.69 23.13
C TYR A 57 15.41 -5.80 24.33
N ALA A 58 15.43 -4.47 24.17
CA ALA A 58 14.96 -3.55 25.19
C ALA A 58 13.48 -3.78 25.55
N ILE A 59 12.62 -4.01 24.56
CA ILE A 59 11.20 -4.35 24.75
C ILE A 59 11.06 -5.66 25.53
N GLN A 60 11.82 -6.70 25.18
CA GLN A 60 11.76 -7.98 25.89
C GLN A 60 12.21 -7.87 27.35
N ILE A 61 13.18 -6.99 27.65
CA ILE A 61 13.57 -6.70 29.03
C ILE A 61 12.42 -6.00 29.77
N VAL A 62 11.75 -5.03 29.15
CA VAL A 62 10.57 -4.39 29.75
C VAL A 62 9.48 -5.42 30.06
N GLN A 63 9.17 -6.32 29.11
CA GLN A 63 8.20 -7.41 29.32
C GLN A 63 8.59 -8.30 30.51
N PHE A 64 9.88 -8.64 30.64
CA PHE A 64 10.37 -9.36 31.81
C PHE A 64 10.20 -8.55 33.11
N LEU A 65 10.53 -7.26 33.12
CA LEU A 65 10.39 -6.42 34.32
C LEU A 65 8.93 -6.24 34.75
N ASP A 66 8.01 -6.12 33.79
CA ASP A 66 6.57 -6.07 34.04
C ASP A 66 6.10 -7.36 34.69
N SER A 67 6.49 -8.50 34.11
CA SER A 67 6.17 -9.84 34.62
C SER A 67 6.77 -10.08 36.00
N PHE A 68 8.02 -9.69 36.22
CA PHE A 68 8.71 -9.78 37.51
C PHE A 68 7.99 -8.95 38.58
N TYR A 69 7.67 -7.69 38.28
CA TYR A 69 7.01 -6.81 39.24
C TYR A 69 5.64 -7.33 39.64
N ILE A 70 4.83 -7.79 38.68
CA ILE A 70 3.52 -8.35 38.98
C ILE A 70 3.66 -9.64 39.82
N THR A 71 4.50 -10.58 39.38
CA THR A 71 4.58 -11.91 40.00
C THR A 71 5.32 -11.94 41.34
N GLN A 72 6.38 -11.14 41.50
CA GLN A 72 7.24 -11.16 42.69
C GLN A 72 6.90 -10.05 43.69
N ILE A 73 6.32 -8.93 43.26
CA ILE A 73 6.06 -7.78 44.14
C ILE A 73 4.55 -7.60 44.36
N GLU A 74 3.74 -7.44 43.30
CA GLU A 74 2.30 -7.19 43.46
C GLU A 74 1.55 -8.41 43.99
N LEU A 75 1.82 -9.59 43.45
CA LEU A 75 1.17 -10.82 43.87
C LEU A 75 1.41 -11.12 45.36
N GLN A 76 2.61 -10.81 45.88
CA GLN A 76 2.92 -10.98 47.30
C GLN A 76 2.08 -10.06 48.18
N LYS A 77 1.80 -8.82 47.73
CA LYS A 77 0.94 -7.87 48.45
C LYS A 77 -0.53 -8.28 48.50
N LEU A 78 -0.98 -9.12 47.58
CA LEU A 78 -2.37 -9.58 47.52
C LEU A 78 -2.62 -10.84 48.36
N GLN A 79 -1.56 -11.54 48.79
CA GLN A 79 -1.65 -12.76 49.60
C GLN A 79 -1.85 -12.46 51.09
N ILE A 80 -2.76 -11.54 51.42
CA ILE A 80 -3.08 -11.15 52.79
C ILE A 80 -4.26 -12.00 53.29
N PRO A 81 -4.19 -12.59 54.51
CA PRO A 81 -5.32 -13.29 55.13
C PRO A 81 -6.54 -12.38 55.27
N LEU A 82 -7.75 -12.96 55.24
CA LEU A 82 -8.99 -12.19 55.36
C LEU A 82 -8.97 -11.31 56.61
N GLU A 83 -8.47 -11.80 57.75
CA GLU A 83 -8.48 -11.08 59.03
C GLU A 83 -7.57 -9.84 59.06
N GLU A 84 -6.54 -9.79 58.22
CA GLU A 84 -5.53 -8.72 58.19
C GLU A 84 -5.89 -7.59 57.21
N ILE A 85 -6.97 -7.73 56.44
CA ILE A 85 -7.42 -6.71 55.49
C ILE A 85 -8.02 -5.51 56.24
N GLU A 86 -7.36 -4.36 56.14
CA GLU A 86 -7.83 -3.12 56.76
C GLU A 86 -9.00 -2.49 55.99
N VAL A 87 -10.00 -2.03 56.75
CA VAL A 87 -11.14 -1.26 56.26
C VAL A 87 -11.19 0.05 57.03
N THR A 88 -11.13 1.16 56.30
CA THR A 88 -11.13 2.51 56.85
C THR A 88 -12.54 2.97 57.15
N LYS A 89 -12.67 3.92 58.08
CA LYS A 89 -13.97 4.54 58.41
C LYS A 89 -14.58 5.28 57.22
N GLN A 90 -13.75 5.79 56.31
CA GLN A 90 -14.22 6.47 55.10
C GLN A 90 -14.90 5.49 54.15
N GLU A 91 -14.33 4.30 53.95
CA GLU A 91 -14.92 3.26 53.10
C GLU A 91 -16.29 2.79 53.62
N ILE A 92 -16.45 2.70 54.94
CA ILE A 92 -17.75 2.37 55.57
C ILE A 92 -18.80 3.48 55.30
N LEU A 93 -18.38 4.75 55.34
CA LEU A 93 -19.26 5.88 55.04
C LEU A 93 -19.63 5.93 53.55
N ASP A 94 -18.66 5.69 52.68
CA ASP A 94 -18.86 5.68 51.23
C ASP A 94 -19.81 4.53 50.82
N ALA A 95 -19.64 3.34 51.40
CA ALA A 95 -20.54 2.20 51.17
C ALA A 95 -22.01 2.49 51.57
N LYS A 96 -22.22 3.27 52.65
CA LYS A 96 -23.57 3.70 53.06
C LYS A 96 -24.18 4.73 52.12
N PHE A 97 -23.36 5.53 51.47
CA PHE A 97 -23.80 6.57 50.54
C PHE A 97 -24.07 6.00 49.14
N ASP A 98 -23.21 5.10 48.67
CA ASP A 98 -23.31 4.39 47.40
C ASP A 98 -23.05 2.89 47.59
N SER A 99 -24.14 2.12 47.68
CA SER A 99 -24.09 0.69 47.97
C SER A 99 -24.07 -0.19 46.72
N TYR A 100 -24.00 0.40 45.52
CA TYR A 100 -24.14 -0.33 44.25
C TYR A 100 -23.10 -1.45 44.13
N GLN A 101 -21.86 -1.19 44.55
CA GLN A 101 -20.76 -2.17 44.54
C GLN A 101 -21.06 -3.41 45.40
N TYR A 102 -21.91 -3.28 46.41
CA TYR A 102 -22.16 -4.31 47.42
C TYR A 102 -23.54 -4.98 47.29
N GLU A 103 -24.33 -4.67 46.26
CA GLU A 103 -25.69 -5.19 46.08
C GLU A 103 -25.75 -6.73 46.13
N GLN A 104 -24.75 -7.41 45.57
CA GLN A 104 -24.65 -8.87 45.59
C GLN A 104 -24.56 -9.45 47.02
N TYR A 105 -24.05 -8.70 47.98
CA TYR A 105 -23.95 -9.11 49.38
C TYR A 105 -25.18 -8.73 50.21
N LEU A 106 -26.04 -7.87 49.67
CA LEU A 106 -27.26 -7.40 50.31
C LEU A 106 -28.51 -8.20 49.88
N TYR A 107 -28.33 -9.17 48.98
CA TYR A 107 -29.37 -10.06 48.50
C TYR A 107 -29.24 -11.44 49.14
N ASP A 108 -30.33 -11.98 49.69
CA ASP A 108 -30.36 -13.32 50.27
C ASP A 108 -31.00 -14.33 49.31
N ASP A 109 -30.18 -15.22 48.77
CA ASP A 109 -30.59 -16.25 47.80
C ASP A 109 -31.64 -17.23 48.35
N ASN A 110 -31.73 -17.42 49.67
CA ASN A 110 -32.67 -18.38 50.27
C ASN A 110 -34.06 -17.80 50.46
N THR A 111 -34.15 -16.49 50.72
CA THR A 111 -35.41 -15.79 51.01
C THR A 111 -35.89 -14.91 49.85
N GLY A 112 -34.99 -14.54 48.92
CA GLY A 112 -35.25 -13.63 47.82
C GLY A 112 -35.41 -12.17 48.26
N GLU A 113 -35.05 -11.84 49.50
CA GLU A 113 -35.17 -10.49 50.06
C GLU A 113 -33.89 -9.67 49.85
N HIS A 114 -34.06 -8.37 49.64
CA HIS A 114 -32.96 -7.41 49.50
C HIS A 114 -32.91 -6.51 50.73
N TYR A 115 -31.79 -6.56 51.45
CA TYR A 115 -31.55 -5.73 52.63
C TYR A 115 -31.04 -4.35 52.23
N SER A 116 -31.38 -3.32 53.01
CA SER A 116 -30.78 -2.00 52.83
C SER A 116 -29.47 -1.93 53.60
N ILE A 117 -28.41 -1.40 52.98
CA ILE A 117 -27.12 -1.23 53.66
C ILE A 117 -27.25 -0.38 54.94
N ASN A 118 -28.23 0.53 54.98
CA ASN A 118 -28.50 1.40 56.13
C ASN A 118 -29.11 0.66 57.34
N THR A 119 -29.56 -0.59 57.16
CA THR A 119 -30.05 -1.43 58.27
C THR A 119 -28.95 -2.25 58.96
N LEU A 120 -27.74 -2.26 58.39
CA LEU A 120 -26.59 -2.99 58.92
C LEU A 120 -25.79 -2.15 59.92
N THR A 121 -25.14 -2.83 60.87
CA THR A 121 -24.18 -2.18 61.79
C THR A 121 -22.87 -1.86 61.07
N ASP A 122 -22.10 -0.92 61.61
CA ASP A 122 -20.78 -0.56 61.07
C ASP A 122 -19.82 -1.77 61.05
N GLU A 123 -19.98 -2.71 61.99
CA GLU A 123 -19.22 -3.96 62.05
C GLU A 123 -19.62 -4.90 60.90
N GLN A 124 -20.92 -5.06 60.63
CA GLN A 124 -21.40 -5.86 59.51
C GLN A 124 -20.99 -5.28 58.15
N ILE A 125 -21.00 -3.94 58.02
CA ILE A 125 -20.53 -3.26 56.81
C ILE A 125 -19.02 -3.42 56.66
N ARG A 126 -18.26 -3.34 57.76
CA ARG A 126 -16.81 -3.59 57.76
C ARG A 126 -16.50 -5.00 57.27
N ASP A 127 -17.14 -6.01 57.83
CA ASP A 127 -16.90 -7.42 57.45
C ASP A 127 -17.26 -7.69 55.98
N MET A 128 -18.34 -7.07 55.49
CA MET A 128 -18.74 -7.14 54.09
C MET A 128 -17.69 -6.51 53.16
N ILE A 129 -17.21 -5.30 53.46
CA ILE A 129 -16.17 -4.64 52.67
C ILE A 129 -14.87 -5.45 52.72
N GLN A 130 -14.53 -6.00 53.89
CA GLN A 130 -13.36 -6.84 54.09
C GLN A 130 -13.42 -8.11 53.23
N TYR A 131 -14.59 -8.74 53.16
CA TYR A 131 -14.83 -9.91 52.32
C TYR A 131 -14.82 -9.58 50.82
N ASP A 132 -15.44 -8.46 50.39
CA ASP A 132 -15.39 -7.99 49.00
C ASP A 132 -13.94 -7.78 48.53
N LYS A 133 -13.14 -7.04 49.33
CA LYS A 133 -11.71 -6.85 49.06
C LYS A 133 -10.95 -8.18 48.96
N TYR A 134 -11.22 -9.12 49.86
CA TYR A 134 -10.61 -10.45 49.78
C TYR A 134 -10.97 -11.18 48.48
N GLN A 135 -12.24 -11.15 48.06
CA GLN A 135 -12.67 -11.74 46.79
C GLN A 135 -12.00 -11.07 45.59
N GLN A 136 -11.86 -9.75 45.61
CA GLN A 136 -11.11 -9.00 44.59
C GLN A 136 -9.65 -9.46 44.53
N TYR A 137 -8.98 -9.58 45.68
CA TYR A 137 -7.60 -10.07 45.75
C TYR A 137 -7.48 -11.51 45.24
N GLN A 138 -8.41 -12.41 45.59
CA GLN A 138 -8.40 -13.78 45.07
C GLN A 138 -8.63 -13.84 43.55
N SER A 139 -9.52 -12.99 43.03
CA SER A 139 -9.77 -12.85 41.60
C SER A 139 -8.55 -12.34 40.85
N GLU A 140 -7.86 -11.34 41.38
CA GLU A 140 -6.60 -10.82 40.83
C GLU A 140 -5.48 -11.87 40.89
N ILE A 141 -5.32 -12.58 42.02
CA ILE A 141 -4.36 -13.69 42.15
C ILE A 141 -4.64 -14.76 41.10
N TYR A 142 -5.91 -15.13 40.90
CA TYR A 142 -6.30 -16.10 39.89
C TYR A 142 -6.00 -15.60 38.48
N HIS A 143 -6.32 -14.32 38.19
CA HIS A 143 -5.98 -13.68 36.92
C HIS A 143 -4.47 -13.74 36.68
N TYR A 144 -3.64 -13.35 37.63
CA TYR A 144 -2.18 -13.35 37.50
C TYR A 144 -1.60 -14.76 37.37
N LYS A 145 -2.11 -15.76 38.12
CA LYS A 145 -1.64 -17.15 37.99
C LYS A 145 -1.96 -17.77 36.64
N ASN A 146 -3.04 -17.35 35.98
CA ASN A 146 -3.45 -17.88 34.69
C ASN A 146 -3.04 -16.99 33.51
N THR A 147 -2.51 -15.80 33.78
CA THR A 147 -1.97 -14.90 32.75
C THR A 147 -0.60 -15.43 32.33
N TYR A 148 -0.46 -15.71 31.04
CA TYR A 148 0.84 -16.02 30.47
C TYR A 148 1.64 -14.72 30.30
N TYR A 149 2.79 -14.67 30.96
CA TYR A 149 3.70 -13.55 30.91
C TYR A 149 4.87 -13.84 29.97
N ASP A 150 4.94 -13.08 28.88
CA ASP A 150 6.07 -13.14 27.97
C ASP A 150 7.38 -12.87 28.72
N GLN A 151 8.38 -13.72 28.47
CA GLN A 151 9.73 -13.60 29.06
C GLN A 151 9.83 -13.81 30.57
N GLN A 152 8.80 -14.27 31.29
CA GLN A 152 8.84 -14.43 32.76
C GLN A 152 10.06 -15.22 33.27
N ASP A 153 10.48 -16.25 32.53
CA ASP A 153 11.59 -17.13 32.88
C ASP A 153 12.90 -16.78 32.14
N ALA A 154 12.94 -15.65 31.43
CA ALA A 154 14.03 -15.35 30.50
C ALA A 154 15.38 -15.07 31.18
N PHE A 155 15.39 -14.60 32.43
CA PHE A 155 16.60 -14.12 33.10
C PHE A 155 16.79 -14.77 34.47
N TYR A 156 18.05 -15.01 34.82
CA TYR A 156 18.42 -14.95 36.24
C TYR A 156 18.52 -13.49 36.65
N TYR A 157 18.07 -13.15 37.84
CA TYR A 157 17.97 -11.79 38.31
C TYR A 157 18.51 -11.65 39.73
N ASP A 158 19.06 -10.49 39.99
CA ASP A 158 19.48 -10.01 41.28
C ASP A 158 18.98 -8.56 41.41
N ILE A 159 17.77 -8.40 41.95
CA ILE A 159 16.99 -7.14 41.90
C ILE A 159 16.69 -6.69 43.33
N THR A 160 16.87 -5.40 43.56
CA THR A 160 16.45 -4.69 44.78
C THR A 160 15.32 -3.72 44.46
N ASP A 161 14.26 -3.74 45.26
CA ASP A 161 13.15 -2.79 45.17
C ASP A 161 13.45 -1.49 45.95
N SER A 162 12.56 -0.49 45.80
CA SER A 162 12.65 0.79 46.50
C SER A 162 12.51 0.70 48.02
N ASN A 163 11.96 -0.41 48.55
CA ASN A 163 11.83 -0.67 49.97
C ASN A 163 13.07 -1.36 50.57
N GLY A 164 14.04 -1.73 49.73
CA GLY A 164 15.25 -2.46 50.11
C GLY A 164 15.08 -3.98 50.15
N ASN A 165 13.96 -4.53 49.68
CA ASN A 165 13.76 -5.97 49.54
C ASN A 165 14.61 -6.50 48.38
N HIS A 166 15.25 -7.64 48.63
CA HIS A 166 16.17 -8.27 47.70
C HIS A 166 15.58 -9.55 47.12
N TYR A 167 15.50 -9.62 45.79
CA TYR A 167 14.94 -10.73 45.04
C TYR A 167 16.03 -11.34 44.16
N THR A 168 16.29 -12.63 44.33
CA THR A 168 17.28 -13.32 43.49
C THR A 168 16.88 -14.77 43.20
N ASN A 169 17.14 -15.20 41.97
CA ASN A 169 17.09 -16.60 41.56
C ASN A 169 18.45 -17.08 41.00
N VAL A 170 19.53 -16.32 41.24
CA VAL A 170 20.88 -16.66 40.81
C VAL A 170 21.39 -17.83 41.66
N VAL A 171 21.69 -18.95 41.01
CA VAL A 171 22.34 -20.09 41.65
C VAL A 171 23.85 -19.86 41.64
N LEU A 172 24.53 -20.03 42.79
CA LEU A 172 25.95 -19.75 43.02
C LEU A 172 26.96 -20.58 42.16
N GLU A 173 26.48 -21.40 41.22
CA GLU A 173 27.34 -22.14 40.29
C GLU A 173 27.70 -21.25 39.10
N GLU A 174 28.95 -21.34 38.61
CA GLU A 174 29.43 -20.63 37.42
C GLU A 174 28.60 -21.03 36.19
N LYS A 175 27.51 -20.30 35.94
CA LYS A 175 26.74 -20.42 34.71
C LYS A 175 27.30 -19.47 33.66
N ASP A 176 27.51 -20.02 32.49
CA ASP A 176 27.81 -19.26 31.29
C ASP A 176 26.59 -18.42 30.88
N TYR A 177 26.74 -17.10 30.96
CA TYR A 177 25.71 -16.14 30.52
C TYR A 177 25.94 -15.68 29.09
N LEU A 178 24.86 -15.53 28.33
CA LEU A 178 24.86 -14.98 26.98
C LEU A 178 24.99 -13.45 27.00
N ASN A 179 24.37 -12.79 27.98
CA ASN A 179 24.46 -11.36 28.19
C ASN A 179 24.18 -10.98 29.65
N ILE A 180 24.75 -9.87 30.12
CA ILE A 180 24.54 -9.31 31.47
C ILE A 180 24.11 -7.85 31.34
N ILE A 181 23.10 -7.45 32.09
CA ILE A 181 22.52 -6.11 32.05
C ILE A 181 22.35 -5.57 33.45
N GLU A 182 22.85 -4.35 33.67
CA GLU A 182 22.56 -3.58 34.87
C GLU A 182 21.37 -2.64 34.63
N ILE A 183 20.51 -2.52 35.64
CA ILE A 183 19.33 -1.66 35.68
C ILE A 183 19.52 -0.64 36.82
N PRO A 184 19.47 0.68 36.54
CA PRO A 184 19.22 1.28 35.24
C PRO A 184 20.39 1.10 34.26
N TYR A 185 20.06 0.88 32.99
CA TYR A 185 20.99 0.68 31.90
C TYR A 185 21.81 1.93 31.60
N LYS A 186 23.13 1.80 31.69
CA LYS A 186 24.13 2.86 31.42
C LYS A 186 25.06 2.51 30.25
N GLY A 187 24.73 1.49 29.47
CA GLY A 187 25.57 1.00 28.37
C GLY A 187 25.50 1.87 27.10
N LYS A 188 25.99 1.31 25.98
CA LYS A 188 25.90 1.96 24.66
C LYS A 188 24.45 1.91 24.14
N ASN A 189 24.03 2.90 23.35
CA ASN A 189 22.64 3.06 22.86
C ASN A 189 21.61 3.27 23.98
N VAL A 190 21.91 4.17 24.92
CA VAL A 190 20.99 4.58 26.01
C VAL A 190 19.62 5.03 25.48
N SER A 191 19.54 5.57 24.26
CA SER A 191 18.27 5.93 23.60
C SER A 191 17.30 4.75 23.52
N ASN A 192 17.79 3.58 23.09
CA ASN A 192 17.00 2.37 22.85
C ASN A 192 16.53 1.77 24.19
N PHE A 193 17.36 1.90 25.22
CA PHE A 193 17.10 1.41 26.57
C PHE A 193 16.44 2.44 27.49
N SER A 194 16.06 3.61 26.95
CA SER A 194 15.32 4.62 27.73
C SER A 194 14.01 4.06 28.28
N ILE A 195 13.32 3.21 27.51
CA ILE A 195 12.10 2.50 27.93
C ILE A 195 12.34 1.55 29.11
N VAL A 196 13.49 0.86 29.13
CA VAL A 196 13.88 -0.03 30.23
C VAL A 196 14.12 0.80 31.49
N ASN A 197 14.84 1.92 31.35
CA ASN A 197 15.14 2.82 32.46
C ASN A 197 13.88 3.50 33.02
N SER A 198 12.93 3.86 32.17
CA SER A 198 11.64 4.40 32.60
C SER A 198 10.83 3.32 33.32
N SER A 199 10.65 2.13 32.74
CA SER A 199 9.89 1.04 33.37
C SER A 199 10.47 0.64 34.73
N ALA A 200 11.80 0.53 34.83
CA ALA A 200 12.48 0.22 36.08
C ALA A 200 12.29 1.32 37.13
N ARG A 201 12.34 2.60 36.71
CA ARG A 201 12.13 3.75 37.61
C ARG A 201 10.69 3.79 38.13
N ASP A 202 9.72 3.60 37.25
CA ASP A 202 8.29 3.64 37.59
C ASP A 202 7.92 2.54 38.59
N LYS A 203 8.59 1.38 38.49
CA LYS A 203 8.44 0.25 39.42
C LYS A 203 9.35 0.33 40.65
N GLY A 204 10.26 1.30 40.71
CA GLY A 204 11.24 1.44 41.78
C GLY A 204 12.18 0.23 41.92
N ILE A 205 12.61 -0.37 40.81
CA ILE A 205 13.50 -1.55 40.79
C ILE A 205 14.87 -1.22 40.22
N SER A 206 15.91 -1.83 40.78
CA SER A 206 17.29 -1.73 40.32
C SER A 206 18.03 -3.05 40.55
N GLY A 207 19.05 -3.35 39.77
CA GLY A 207 19.79 -4.61 39.92
C GLY A 207 20.40 -5.12 38.64
N THR A 208 20.71 -6.41 38.60
CA THR A 208 21.40 -7.06 37.49
C THR A 208 20.58 -8.23 36.95
N LEU A 209 20.46 -8.29 35.63
CA LEU A 209 19.85 -9.39 34.89
C LEU A 209 20.93 -10.17 34.14
N TYR A 210 20.85 -11.48 34.22
CA TYR A 210 21.75 -12.43 33.57
C TYR A 210 20.94 -13.30 32.61
N LEU A 211 21.21 -13.15 31.31
CA LEU A 211 20.59 -13.96 30.26
C LEU A 211 21.36 -15.28 30.13
N PRO A 212 20.76 -16.46 30.36
CA PRO A 212 21.43 -17.74 30.17
C PRO A 212 21.76 -18.02 28.70
N LYS A 213 22.72 -18.92 28.43
CA LYS A 213 22.98 -19.45 27.07
C LYS A 213 21.88 -20.37 26.54
N TYR A 214 21.19 -21.09 27.43
CA TYR A 214 20.09 -21.99 27.09
C TYR A 214 18.78 -21.42 27.59
N PRO A 215 17.67 -21.57 26.85
CA PRO A 215 16.45 -20.86 27.19
C PRO A 215 15.88 -21.48 28.45
N MET A 216 15.42 -20.61 29.34
CA MET A 216 14.66 -21.00 30.50
C MET A 216 13.18 -20.76 30.19
N GLY A 217 12.37 -21.81 30.36
CA GLY A 217 10.96 -21.78 30.00
C GLY A 217 10.73 -21.48 28.51
N GLU A 218 9.70 -20.68 28.22
CA GLU A 218 9.22 -20.36 26.87
C GLU A 218 9.72 -19.00 26.34
N SER A 219 10.83 -18.48 26.87
CA SER A 219 11.40 -17.19 26.47
C SER A 219 11.78 -17.15 24.98
N THR A 220 11.39 -16.08 24.29
CA THR A 220 11.68 -15.86 22.86
C THR A 220 12.95 -15.05 22.58
N ILE A 221 13.67 -14.62 23.62
CA ILE A 221 14.88 -13.78 23.48
C ILE A 221 15.96 -14.49 22.67
N GLN A 222 16.17 -15.77 22.90
CA GLN A 222 17.22 -16.54 22.23
C GLN A 222 16.90 -16.82 20.77
N ASP A 223 15.64 -17.16 20.46
CA ASP A 223 15.18 -17.31 19.08
C ASP A 223 15.34 -16.01 18.29
N ALA A 224 14.99 -14.88 18.91
CA ALA A 224 15.19 -13.56 18.34
C ALA A 224 16.68 -13.22 18.13
N PHE A 225 17.56 -13.61 19.07
CA PHE A 225 19.01 -13.47 18.93
C PHE A 225 19.55 -14.30 17.74
N ILE A 226 19.17 -15.57 17.65
CA ILE A 226 19.57 -16.48 16.56
C ILE A 226 19.05 -15.95 15.21
N GLN A 227 17.80 -15.51 15.17
CA GLN A 227 17.19 -14.92 13.98
C GLN A 227 17.96 -13.67 13.53
N ASN A 228 18.34 -12.80 14.47
CA ASN A 228 19.11 -11.60 14.19
C ASN A 228 20.49 -11.93 13.58
N ILE A 229 21.21 -12.89 14.16
CA ILE A 229 22.48 -13.38 13.60
C ILE A 229 22.28 -13.97 12.21
N THR A 230 21.28 -14.84 12.05
CA THR A 230 20.99 -15.52 10.79
C THR A 230 20.69 -14.52 9.68
N THR A 231 19.85 -13.52 9.93
CA THR A 231 19.56 -12.44 8.99
C THR A 231 20.82 -11.68 8.58
N LYS A 232 21.72 -11.37 9.54
CA LYS A 232 22.98 -10.69 9.24
C LYS A 232 23.95 -11.53 8.41
N VAL A 233 24.06 -12.82 8.71
CA VAL A 233 24.89 -13.76 7.94
C VAL A 233 24.37 -13.88 6.51
N ILE A 234 23.05 -14.05 6.33
CA ILE A 234 22.41 -14.08 5.01
C ILE A 234 22.63 -12.76 4.27
N TRP A 235 22.54 -11.62 4.95
CA TRP A 235 22.76 -10.31 4.35
C TRP A 235 24.20 -10.11 3.87
N ILE A 236 25.20 -10.48 4.67
CA ILE A 236 26.61 -10.48 4.24
C ILE A 236 26.82 -11.44 3.06
N GLY A 237 26.22 -12.63 3.13
CA GLY A 237 26.23 -13.60 2.03
C GLY A 237 25.64 -13.04 0.73
N ALA A 238 24.54 -12.30 0.82
CA ALA A 238 23.91 -11.62 -0.32
C ALA A 238 24.82 -10.54 -0.92
N ILE A 239 25.52 -9.75 -0.10
CA ILE A 239 26.50 -8.76 -0.58
C ILE A 239 27.62 -9.45 -1.35
N LEU A 240 28.20 -10.49 -0.78
CA LEU A 240 29.28 -11.25 -1.42
C LEU A 240 28.80 -11.88 -2.73
N ALA A 241 27.59 -12.46 -2.76
CA ALA A 241 26.99 -13.01 -3.96
C ALA A 241 26.81 -11.93 -5.04
N ALA A 242 26.29 -10.75 -4.67
CA ALA A 242 26.12 -9.63 -5.59
C ALA A 242 27.46 -9.19 -6.21
N ILE A 243 28.52 -9.05 -5.40
CA ILE A 243 29.87 -8.68 -5.86
C ILE A 243 30.44 -9.73 -6.82
N ILE A 244 30.36 -11.02 -6.44
CA ILE A 244 30.88 -12.13 -7.25
C ILE A 244 30.17 -12.22 -8.60
N LEU A 245 28.86 -11.92 -8.63
CA LEU A 245 28.03 -12.02 -9.84
C LEU A 245 28.31 -10.92 -10.88
N VAL A 246 28.94 -9.80 -10.51
CA VAL A 246 29.30 -8.75 -11.48
C VAL A 246 30.21 -9.28 -12.60
N ILE A 247 31.16 -10.15 -12.27
CA ILE A 247 32.12 -10.73 -13.22
C ILE A 247 31.44 -11.63 -14.28
N PRO A 248 30.64 -12.65 -13.93
CA PRO A 248 29.95 -13.49 -14.91
C PRO A 248 28.88 -12.70 -15.68
N ILE A 249 28.21 -11.72 -15.06
CA ILE A 249 27.28 -10.81 -15.77
C ILE A 249 28.04 -10.10 -16.89
N TYR A 250 29.14 -9.41 -16.59
CA TYR A 250 29.93 -8.69 -17.59
C TYR A 250 30.48 -9.61 -18.69
N ARG A 251 31.06 -10.76 -18.30
CA ARG A 251 31.63 -11.73 -19.25
C ARG A 251 30.59 -12.28 -20.22
N ASN A 252 29.41 -12.66 -19.72
CA ASN A 252 28.35 -13.21 -20.57
C ASN A 252 27.68 -12.10 -21.40
N PHE A 253 27.50 -10.89 -20.83
CA PHE A 253 27.01 -9.73 -21.57
C PHE A 253 27.88 -9.42 -22.80
N LYS A 254 29.21 -9.41 -22.63
CA LYS A 254 30.16 -9.16 -23.73
C LYS A 254 30.01 -10.16 -24.89
N LYS A 255 29.58 -11.40 -24.62
CA LYS A 255 29.37 -12.44 -25.64
C LYS A 255 28.04 -12.28 -26.39
N ILE A 256 27.01 -11.76 -25.72
CA ILE A 256 25.65 -11.66 -26.26
C ILE A 256 25.31 -10.27 -26.83
N LYS A 257 26.12 -9.25 -26.52
CA LYS A 257 25.84 -7.84 -26.90
C LYS A 257 25.64 -7.67 -28.42
N ASP A 258 26.42 -8.39 -29.23
CA ASP A 258 26.45 -8.25 -30.69
C ASP A 258 25.51 -9.24 -31.39
N THR A 259 24.83 -10.11 -30.64
CA THR A 259 23.96 -11.13 -31.22
C THR A 259 22.68 -10.51 -31.75
N GLN A 260 22.41 -10.59 -33.05
CA GLN A 260 21.08 -10.27 -33.58
C GLN A 260 20.06 -11.23 -32.98
N LEU A 261 19.03 -10.66 -32.36
CA LEU A 261 17.97 -11.39 -31.72
C LEU A 261 16.99 -11.84 -32.79
N ASN A 262 17.15 -13.07 -33.27
CA ASN A 262 16.15 -13.68 -34.15
C ASN A 262 15.01 -14.17 -33.25
N ILE A 263 13.98 -13.35 -33.11
CA ILE A 263 12.72 -13.76 -32.50
C ILE A 263 12.15 -14.91 -33.35
N PRO A 264 11.67 -16.01 -32.74
CA PRO A 264 11.07 -17.10 -33.48
C PRO A 264 9.98 -16.57 -34.43
N PRO A 265 9.85 -17.09 -35.66
CA PRO A 265 8.92 -16.55 -36.67
C PRO A 265 7.49 -16.35 -36.15
N GLN A 266 7.03 -17.23 -35.26
CA GLN A 266 5.70 -17.19 -34.63
C GLN A 266 5.44 -15.97 -33.72
N TYR A 267 6.49 -15.27 -33.26
CA TYR A 267 6.39 -14.09 -32.39
C TYR A 267 6.88 -12.81 -33.07
N LYS A 268 7.26 -12.87 -34.35
CA LYS A 268 7.78 -11.72 -35.11
C LYS A 268 6.77 -10.57 -35.18
N TRP A 269 5.47 -10.89 -35.19
CA TRP A 269 4.38 -9.91 -35.14
C TRP A 269 4.45 -8.99 -33.91
N ILE A 270 5.00 -9.46 -32.77
CA ILE A 270 5.17 -8.66 -31.56
C ILE A 270 6.30 -7.65 -31.76
N GLU A 271 7.38 -8.08 -32.40
CA GLU A 271 8.52 -7.23 -32.72
C GLU A 271 8.12 -6.14 -33.71
N ASP A 272 7.45 -6.50 -34.81
CA ASP A 272 6.99 -5.57 -35.82
C ASP A 272 6.05 -4.52 -35.19
N LYS A 273 5.09 -4.96 -34.37
CA LYS A 273 4.18 -4.06 -33.65
C LYS A 273 4.89 -3.19 -32.61
N TYR A 274 5.93 -3.70 -31.95
CA TYR A 274 6.75 -2.92 -31.02
C TYR A 274 7.64 -1.91 -31.74
N LEU A 275 8.18 -2.25 -32.91
CA LEU A 275 9.00 -1.37 -33.73
C LEU A 275 8.18 -0.22 -34.33
N ASP A 276 6.91 -0.48 -34.68
CA ASP A 276 5.99 0.55 -35.17
C ASP A 276 5.47 1.50 -34.07
N LEU A 277 5.64 1.15 -32.78
CA LEU A 277 5.20 2.03 -31.70
C LEU A 277 5.96 3.38 -31.72
N PRO A 278 5.26 4.50 -31.48
CA PRO A 278 5.91 5.77 -31.23
C PRO A 278 6.92 5.70 -30.07
N ILE A 279 7.96 6.52 -30.17
CA ILE A 279 9.09 6.46 -29.25
C ILE A 279 8.70 6.74 -27.80
N GLU A 280 7.65 7.54 -27.60
CA GLU A 280 7.09 7.88 -26.29
C GLU A 280 6.50 6.64 -25.60
N PHE A 281 5.76 5.80 -26.33
CA PHE A 281 5.18 4.57 -25.78
C PHE A 281 6.26 3.52 -25.49
N LYS A 282 7.29 3.42 -26.35
CA LYS A 282 8.47 2.57 -26.08
C LYS A 282 9.15 2.97 -24.76
N GLY A 283 9.32 4.28 -24.55
CA GLY A 283 9.86 4.83 -23.30
C GLY A 283 8.98 4.53 -22.09
N LEU A 284 7.66 4.70 -22.22
CA LEU A 284 6.70 4.39 -21.15
C LEU A 284 6.73 2.90 -20.77
N ILE A 285 6.71 2.00 -21.76
CA ILE A 285 6.79 0.56 -21.53
C ILE A 285 8.12 0.20 -20.83
N PHE A 286 9.23 0.85 -21.20
CA PHE A 286 10.51 0.67 -20.51
C PHE A 286 10.43 1.10 -19.04
N LEU A 287 9.86 2.27 -18.74
CA LEU A 287 9.68 2.74 -17.35
C LEU A 287 8.78 1.80 -16.53
N VAL A 288 7.69 1.32 -17.12
CA VAL A 288 6.81 0.33 -16.47
C VAL A 288 7.57 -0.97 -16.21
N THR A 289 8.40 -1.42 -17.15
CA THR A 289 9.23 -2.63 -16.99
C THR A 289 10.23 -2.46 -15.84
N VAL A 290 10.89 -1.30 -15.74
CA VAL A 290 11.80 -0.96 -14.62
C VAL A 290 11.04 -0.93 -13.29
N TYR A 291 9.88 -0.30 -13.25
CA TYR A 291 9.04 -0.23 -12.05
C TYR A 291 8.62 -1.63 -11.57
N ILE A 292 8.22 -2.52 -12.49
CA ILE A 292 7.88 -3.90 -12.16
C ILE A 292 9.11 -4.62 -11.60
N LEU A 293 10.27 -4.52 -12.26
CA LEU A 293 11.50 -5.18 -11.78
C LEU A 293 11.94 -4.69 -10.38
N GLN A 294 11.77 -3.40 -10.08
CA GLN A 294 12.12 -2.83 -8.78
C GLN A 294 11.19 -3.32 -7.66
N ASN A 295 9.89 -3.47 -7.94
CA ASN A 295 8.90 -3.86 -6.94
C ASN A 295 8.63 -5.37 -6.88
N MET A 296 9.25 -6.15 -7.77
CA MET A 296 9.17 -7.60 -7.77
C MET A 296 10.02 -8.15 -6.62
N ASN A 297 9.36 -8.37 -5.48
CA ASN A 297 9.89 -9.15 -4.38
C ASN A 297 9.40 -10.59 -4.49
N LEU A 298 10.32 -11.56 -4.36
CA LEU A 298 9.95 -12.94 -4.10
C LEU A 298 9.46 -13.02 -2.66
N THR A 299 8.19 -12.67 -2.43
CA THR A 299 7.59 -12.77 -1.12
C THR A 299 7.45 -14.24 -0.74
N THR A 300 8.35 -14.72 0.11
CA THR A 300 8.31 -16.05 0.72
C THR A 300 7.41 -16.05 1.96
N TYR A 301 6.12 -15.74 1.78
CA TYR A 301 5.13 -15.94 2.86
C TYR A 301 4.72 -17.40 2.91
N TYR A 302 5.60 -18.26 3.44
CA TYR A 302 5.27 -19.66 3.75
C TYR A 302 3.98 -19.77 4.57
N ARG A 303 3.74 -18.81 5.48
CA ARG A 303 2.59 -18.76 6.39
C ARG A 303 1.23 -18.63 5.70
N TYR A 304 1.18 -18.18 4.45
CA TYR A 304 -0.07 -18.03 3.68
C TYR A 304 -0.43 -19.27 2.85
N TYR A 305 0.50 -20.20 2.65
CA TYR A 305 0.30 -21.38 1.84
C TYR A 305 0.32 -22.62 2.72
N GLU A 306 -0.87 -23.16 3.00
CA GLU A 306 -1.03 -24.37 3.82
C GLU A 306 -0.31 -25.61 3.21
N ASN A 307 -0.01 -25.59 1.90
CA ASN A 307 0.57 -26.72 1.17
C ASN A 307 1.92 -26.42 0.52
N LEU A 308 2.95 -27.21 0.86
CA LEU A 308 4.32 -27.12 0.32
C LEU A 308 4.38 -27.19 -1.22
N LEU A 309 3.53 -28.03 -1.83
CA LEU A 309 3.45 -28.16 -3.30
C LEU A 309 2.92 -26.89 -3.97
N SER A 310 1.90 -26.26 -3.37
CA SER A 310 1.33 -25.02 -3.89
C SER A 310 2.34 -23.87 -3.82
N TYR A 311 3.11 -23.81 -2.73
CA TYR A 311 4.20 -22.87 -2.54
C TYR A 311 5.32 -23.07 -3.58
N GLY A 312 5.77 -24.32 -3.77
CA GLY A 312 6.80 -24.64 -4.76
C GLY A 312 6.39 -24.28 -6.19
N PHE A 313 5.15 -24.56 -6.58
CA PHE A 313 4.64 -24.21 -7.90
C PHE A 313 4.59 -22.69 -8.13
N GLN A 314 4.11 -21.93 -7.15
CA GLN A 314 4.06 -20.47 -7.27
C GLN A 314 5.43 -19.83 -7.33
N LEU A 315 6.40 -20.33 -6.55
CA LEU A 315 7.79 -19.89 -6.66
C LEU A 315 8.36 -20.14 -8.05
N ILE A 316 8.15 -21.34 -8.61
CA ILE A 316 8.62 -21.66 -9.97
C ILE A 316 7.99 -20.71 -11.00
N LEU A 317 6.68 -20.45 -10.91
CA LEU A 317 6.00 -19.52 -11.80
C LEU A 317 6.55 -18.08 -11.67
N GLN A 318 6.77 -17.59 -10.45
CA GLN A 318 7.35 -16.27 -10.22
C GLN A 318 8.76 -16.15 -10.83
N VAL A 319 9.60 -17.18 -10.66
CA VAL A 319 10.94 -17.23 -11.26
C VAL A 319 10.87 -17.18 -12.79
N ILE A 320 9.95 -17.95 -13.39
CA ILE A 320 9.77 -17.96 -14.85
C ILE A 320 9.33 -16.58 -15.34
N ILE A 321 8.32 -15.97 -14.70
CA ILE A 321 7.81 -14.65 -15.05
C ILE A 321 8.93 -13.60 -14.94
N LEU A 322 9.71 -13.63 -13.85
CA LEU A 322 10.81 -12.69 -13.64
C LEU A 322 11.91 -12.84 -14.70
N LEU A 323 12.28 -14.07 -15.06
CA LEU A 323 13.24 -14.30 -16.16
C LEU A 323 12.71 -13.81 -17.50
N SER A 324 11.40 -13.95 -17.78
CA SER A 324 10.77 -13.41 -18.99
C SER A 324 10.79 -11.88 -19.01
N ILE A 325 10.46 -11.22 -17.90
CA ILE A 325 10.50 -9.75 -17.77
C ILE A 325 11.95 -9.25 -17.91
N LEU A 326 12.91 -9.93 -17.28
CA LEU A 326 14.32 -9.59 -17.36
C LEU A 326 14.86 -9.70 -18.79
N TYR A 327 14.48 -10.77 -19.51
CA TYR A 327 14.80 -10.90 -20.93
C TYR A 327 14.22 -9.73 -21.73
N PHE A 328 12.94 -9.40 -21.55
CA PHE A 328 12.27 -8.28 -22.21
C PHE A 328 12.94 -6.93 -21.90
N PHE A 329 13.34 -6.70 -20.65
CA PHE A 329 14.08 -5.51 -20.23
C PHE A 329 15.41 -5.36 -21.00
N PHE A 330 16.19 -6.44 -21.13
CA PHE A 330 17.43 -6.39 -21.90
C PHE A 330 17.22 -6.15 -23.40
N LEU A 331 16.09 -6.62 -23.97
CA LEU A 331 15.72 -6.27 -25.35
C LEU A 331 15.49 -4.78 -25.50
N GLN A 332 14.72 -4.17 -24.60
CA GLN A 332 14.46 -2.73 -24.61
C GLN A 332 15.75 -1.94 -24.45
N LEU A 333 16.60 -2.34 -23.49
CA LEU A 333 17.87 -1.68 -23.19
C LEU A 333 18.82 -1.73 -24.39
N LYS A 334 18.91 -2.87 -25.08
CA LYS A 334 19.68 -2.98 -26.34
C LYS A 334 19.12 -2.05 -27.42
N GLY A 335 17.80 -2.00 -27.57
CA GLY A 335 17.14 -1.08 -28.50
C GLY A 335 17.42 0.39 -28.21
N ILE A 336 17.47 0.78 -26.93
CA ILE A 336 17.84 2.13 -26.50
C ILE A 336 19.31 2.42 -26.84
N ILE A 337 20.23 1.52 -26.51
CA ILE A 337 21.66 1.67 -26.82
C ILE A 337 21.88 1.83 -28.33
N HIS A 338 21.18 1.05 -29.16
CA HIS A 338 21.28 1.15 -30.62
C HIS A 338 20.82 2.53 -31.13
N ARG A 339 19.75 3.10 -30.57
CA ARG A 339 19.26 4.44 -30.92
C ARG A 339 20.21 5.55 -30.47
N ILE A 340 20.80 5.43 -29.28
CA ILE A 340 21.81 6.37 -28.78
C ILE A 340 23.03 6.39 -29.70
N LYS A 341 23.45 5.23 -30.22
CA LYS A 341 24.55 5.13 -31.19
C LYS A 341 24.20 5.63 -32.60
N ASN A 342 22.92 5.67 -32.95
CA ASN A 342 22.42 6.09 -34.27
C ASN A 342 21.46 7.29 -34.13
N PRO A 343 21.98 8.50 -33.84
CA PRO A 343 21.14 9.66 -33.53
C PRO A 343 20.24 10.09 -34.70
N GLN A 344 20.62 9.78 -35.95
CA GLN A 344 19.78 10.05 -37.12
C GLN A 344 18.49 9.21 -37.11
N LEU A 345 18.59 7.93 -36.73
CA LEU A 345 17.43 7.03 -36.61
C LEU A 345 16.51 7.46 -35.47
N PHE A 346 17.10 7.84 -34.33
CA PHE A 346 16.34 8.41 -33.21
C PHE A 346 15.59 9.69 -33.62
N LYS A 347 16.24 10.60 -34.33
CA LYS A 347 15.62 11.83 -34.82
C LYS A 347 14.45 11.53 -35.77
N GLN A 348 14.59 10.55 -36.66
CA GLN A 348 13.50 10.12 -37.55
C GLN A 348 12.32 9.50 -36.79
N GLU A 349 12.57 8.59 -35.85
CA GLU A 349 11.53 8.01 -34.98
C GLU A 349 10.86 9.09 -34.12
N TRP A 350 11.61 10.09 -33.64
CA TRP A 350 11.09 11.20 -32.86
C TRP A 350 10.15 12.09 -33.67
N TYR A 351 10.49 12.42 -34.92
CA TYR A 351 9.58 13.18 -35.80
C TYR A 351 8.34 12.39 -36.21
N LYS A 352 8.46 11.06 -36.29
CA LYS A 352 7.30 10.15 -36.47
C LYS A 352 6.58 9.84 -35.15
N GLY A 353 7.09 10.30 -34.01
CA GLY A 353 6.53 10.09 -32.69
C GLY A 353 5.18 10.78 -32.56
N PHE A 354 4.31 10.25 -31.69
CA PHE A 354 2.91 10.68 -31.57
C PHE A 354 2.78 12.18 -31.33
N TYR A 355 3.70 12.75 -30.54
CA TYR A 355 3.67 14.18 -30.26
C TYR A 355 4.11 15.02 -31.46
N MET A 356 5.23 14.64 -32.09
CA MET A 356 5.87 15.46 -33.13
C MET A 356 5.16 15.31 -34.48
N SER A 357 4.61 14.14 -34.79
CA SER A 357 3.84 13.90 -36.02
C SER A 357 2.56 14.72 -36.08
N ASN A 358 2.02 15.09 -34.91
CA ASN A 358 0.75 15.82 -34.81
C ASN A 358 0.95 17.27 -34.37
N ILE A 359 2.16 17.75 -34.12
CA ILE A 359 2.41 19.10 -33.55
C ILE A 359 1.73 20.22 -34.35
N ASP A 360 1.72 20.10 -35.67
CA ASP A 360 1.07 21.06 -36.58
C ASP A 360 -0.46 21.00 -36.46
N ASP A 361 -1.05 19.81 -36.40
CA ASP A 361 -2.49 19.62 -36.22
C ASP A 361 -2.96 20.17 -34.87
N TRP A 362 -2.15 19.99 -33.82
CA TRP A 362 -2.45 20.50 -32.48
C TRP A 362 -2.32 22.02 -32.41
N SER A 363 -1.41 22.62 -33.19
CA SER A 363 -1.27 24.07 -33.30
C SER A 363 -2.41 24.74 -34.08
N LYS A 364 -2.98 24.03 -35.06
CA LYS A 364 -4.03 24.53 -35.99
C LYS A 364 -5.46 24.43 -35.44
N LEU A 365 -5.68 23.77 -34.31
CA LEU A 365 -7.02 23.56 -33.74
C LEU A 365 -7.20 24.30 -32.38
N PRO A 366 -7.36 25.63 -32.36
CA PRO A 366 -7.53 26.40 -31.12
C PRO A 366 -8.77 25.98 -30.32
N ILE A 367 -9.82 25.52 -30.98
CA ILE A 367 -11.06 25.02 -30.36
C ILE A 367 -10.86 23.65 -29.70
N TYR A 368 -10.05 22.77 -30.30
CA TYR A 368 -9.75 21.47 -29.73
C TYR A 368 -8.72 21.56 -28.61
N ARG A 369 -7.76 22.49 -28.61
CA ARG A 369 -6.73 22.54 -27.55
C ARG A 369 -7.33 22.66 -26.14
N ASN A 370 -8.24 23.60 -25.92
CA ASN A 370 -8.90 23.76 -24.62
C ASN A 370 -9.89 22.62 -24.30
N THR A 371 -10.56 22.08 -25.32
CA THR A 371 -11.54 21.00 -25.15
C THR A 371 -10.85 19.67 -24.86
N PHE A 372 -9.81 19.35 -25.63
CA PHE A 372 -8.95 18.18 -25.47
C PHE A 372 -8.23 18.21 -24.12
N ILE A 373 -7.57 19.31 -23.74
CA ILE A 373 -6.93 19.41 -22.42
C ILE A 373 -7.94 19.17 -21.30
N ARG A 374 -9.15 19.74 -21.39
CA ARG A 374 -10.21 19.48 -20.40
C ARG A 374 -10.61 18.00 -20.37
N ILE A 375 -10.79 17.36 -21.52
CA ILE A 375 -11.12 15.93 -21.60
C ILE A 375 -9.97 15.09 -21.03
N THR A 376 -8.72 15.37 -21.38
CA THR A 376 -7.54 14.67 -20.84
C THR A 376 -7.45 14.81 -19.33
N VAL A 377 -7.62 16.03 -18.79
CA VAL A 377 -7.62 16.26 -17.35
C VAL A 377 -8.75 15.49 -16.67
N TYR A 378 -9.97 15.49 -17.23
CA TYR A 378 -11.06 14.68 -16.70
C TYR A 378 -10.75 13.18 -16.74
N SER A 379 -10.19 12.68 -17.82
CA SER A 379 -9.77 11.27 -17.93
C SER A 379 -8.68 10.92 -16.92
N CYS A 380 -7.71 11.80 -16.69
CA CYS A 380 -6.69 11.61 -15.65
C CYS A 380 -7.30 11.60 -14.25
N ILE A 381 -8.22 12.51 -13.94
CA ILE A 381 -8.92 12.54 -12.65
C ILE A 381 -9.71 11.25 -12.43
N ILE A 382 -10.47 10.79 -13.44
CA ILE A 382 -11.21 9.52 -13.38
C ILE A 382 -10.25 8.33 -13.20
N GLY A 383 -9.12 8.32 -13.90
CA GLY A 383 -8.10 7.29 -13.76
C GLY A 383 -7.49 7.25 -12.35
N ILE A 384 -7.13 8.41 -11.80
CA ILE A 384 -6.64 8.53 -10.41
C ILE A 384 -7.72 8.07 -9.42
N TRP A 385 -8.99 8.41 -9.66
CA TRP A 385 -10.11 7.95 -8.83
C TRP A 385 -10.27 6.43 -8.86
N GLY A 386 -10.07 5.80 -10.03
CA GLY A 386 -10.06 4.35 -10.17
C GLY A 386 -8.92 3.68 -9.40
N ILE A 387 -7.74 4.32 -9.35
CA ILE A 387 -6.60 3.84 -8.53
C ILE A 387 -6.94 3.91 -7.05
N ILE A 388 -7.52 5.03 -6.57
CA ILE A 388 -7.96 5.19 -5.18
C ILE A 388 -8.98 4.11 -4.81
N TRP A 389 -9.98 3.89 -5.67
CA TRP A 389 -10.98 2.84 -5.47
C TRP A 389 -10.34 1.44 -5.39
N GLY A 390 -9.32 1.15 -6.22
CA GLY A 390 -8.58 -0.10 -6.21
C GLY A 390 -7.72 -0.33 -4.97
N PHE A 391 -7.08 0.71 -4.41
CA PHE A 391 -6.30 0.58 -3.17
C PHE A 391 -7.17 0.30 -1.95
N CYS A 392 -8.41 0.80 -1.95
CA CYS A 392 -9.32 0.61 -0.82
C CYS A 392 -9.92 -0.79 -0.76
N PHE A 393 -9.64 -1.67 -1.71
CA PHE A 393 -10.09 -3.07 -1.69
C PHE A 393 -9.50 -3.89 -0.51
N HIS A 394 -8.39 -3.42 0.08
CA HIS A 394 -7.74 -4.08 1.21
C HIS A 394 -8.40 -3.79 2.58
N ASP A 395 -9.19 -2.72 2.66
CA ASP A 395 -9.91 -2.30 3.88
C ASP A 395 -11.41 -2.20 3.60
N TYR A 396 -12.18 -3.10 4.20
CA TYR A 396 -13.62 -3.23 3.96
C TYR A 396 -14.42 -1.96 4.31
N GLY A 397 -13.96 -1.20 5.31
CA GLY A 397 -14.62 0.05 5.72
C GLY A 397 -14.41 1.18 4.72
N ALA A 398 -13.15 1.39 4.31
CA ALA A 398 -12.80 2.40 3.31
C ALA A 398 -13.44 2.11 1.95
N PHE A 399 -13.52 0.83 1.56
CA PHE A 399 -14.15 0.39 0.31
C PHE A 399 -15.62 0.82 0.21
N LEU A 400 -16.42 0.61 1.25
CA LEU A 400 -17.84 0.96 1.27
C LEU A 400 -18.06 2.47 1.13
N VAL A 401 -17.32 3.27 1.89
CA VAL A 401 -17.44 4.74 1.87
C VAL A 401 -17.07 5.31 0.49
N ILE A 402 -15.97 4.85 -0.09
CA ILE A 402 -15.49 5.36 -1.39
C ILE A 402 -16.39 4.89 -2.54
N THR A 403 -16.95 3.67 -2.44
CA THR A 403 -17.93 3.18 -3.40
C THR A 403 -19.21 4.03 -3.35
N PHE A 404 -19.70 4.36 -2.16
CA PHE A 404 -20.88 5.22 -2.00
C PHE A 404 -20.67 6.63 -2.58
N ILE A 405 -19.52 7.26 -2.28
CA ILE A 405 -19.14 8.57 -2.86
C ILE A 405 -19.08 8.48 -4.39
N SER A 406 -18.52 7.40 -4.93
CA SER A 406 -18.39 7.20 -6.37
C SER A 406 -19.74 7.09 -7.08
N VAL A 407 -20.71 6.42 -6.47
CA VAL A 407 -22.08 6.32 -7.02
C VAL A 407 -22.75 7.70 -7.07
N ILE A 408 -22.64 8.50 -6.00
CA ILE A 408 -23.18 9.86 -5.98
C ILE A 408 -22.53 10.73 -7.07
N LEU A 409 -21.20 10.66 -7.19
CA LEU A 409 -20.46 11.42 -8.19
C LEU A 409 -20.88 11.03 -9.63
N ALA A 410 -21.09 9.72 -9.86
CA ALA A 410 -21.55 9.20 -11.14
C ALA A 410 -22.95 9.71 -11.51
N LEU A 411 -23.88 9.77 -10.55
CA LEU A 411 -25.21 10.32 -10.77
C LEU A 411 -25.18 11.82 -11.11
N ILE A 412 -24.32 12.59 -10.43
CA ILE A 412 -24.11 14.01 -10.73
C ILE A 412 -23.56 14.18 -12.15
N LEU A 413 -22.55 13.40 -12.52
CA LEU A 413 -21.96 13.42 -13.86
C LEU A 413 -22.98 13.05 -14.95
N LEU A 414 -23.77 12.00 -14.75
CA LEU A 414 -24.84 11.61 -15.68
C LEU A 414 -25.87 12.73 -15.86
N SER A 415 -26.23 13.43 -14.78
CA SER A 415 -27.14 14.59 -14.84
C SER A 415 -26.55 15.74 -15.67
N ILE A 416 -25.26 16.02 -15.51
CA ILE A 416 -24.55 17.03 -16.30
C ILE A 416 -24.48 16.63 -17.78
N ILE A 417 -24.12 15.38 -18.08
CA ILE A 417 -24.05 14.86 -19.46
C ILE A 417 -25.41 14.98 -20.12
N LYS A 418 -26.49 14.52 -19.47
CA LYS A 418 -27.86 14.60 -19.98
C LYS A 418 -28.24 16.04 -20.36
N LYS A 419 -27.92 17.02 -19.51
CA LYS A 419 -28.19 18.44 -19.79
C LYS A 419 -27.43 18.94 -21.03
N ARG A 420 -26.18 18.52 -21.21
CA ARG A 420 -25.36 18.92 -22.37
C ARG A 420 -25.84 18.24 -23.66
N THR A 421 -26.17 16.95 -23.63
CA THR A 421 -26.70 16.22 -24.79
C THR A 421 -28.03 16.81 -25.25
N LYS A 422 -28.92 17.19 -24.32
CA LYS A 422 -30.18 17.86 -24.68
C LYS A 422 -29.95 19.19 -25.40
N ALA A 423 -28.95 19.98 -24.98
CA ALA A 423 -28.62 21.23 -25.65
C ALA A 423 -28.09 21.00 -27.08
N ILE A 424 -27.26 19.97 -27.28
CA ILE A 424 -26.77 19.58 -28.61
C ILE A 424 -27.91 19.09 -29.50
N GLN A 425 -28.83 18.30 -28.95
CA GLN A 425 -30.00 17.80 -29.68
C GLN A 425 -30.89 18.95 -30.18
N VAL A 426 -31.16 19.95 -29.35
CA VAL A 426 -31.93 21.14 -29.77
C VAL A 426 -31.25 21.87 -30.93
N ILE A 427 -29.92 22.01 -30.90
CA ILE A 427 -29.17 22.62 -32.00
C ILE A 427 -29.30 21.81 -33.29
N ALA A 428 -29.15 20.49 -33.20
CA ALA A 428 -29.27 19.58 -34.35
C ALA A 428 -30.69 19.59 -34.96
N ASP A 429 -31.72 19.57 -34.11
CA ASP A 429 -33.12 19.63 -34.54
C ASP A 429 -33.44 20.95 -35.25
N THR A 430 -32.95 22.09 -34.72
CA THR A 430 -33.11 23.40 -35.37
C THR A 430 -32.41 23.45 -36.73
N LEU A 431 -31.19 22.92 -36.84
CA LEU A 431 -30.48 22.80 -38.12
C LEU A 431 -31.24 21.94 -39.13
N SER A 432 -31.78 20.80 -38.69
CA SER A 432 -32.57 19.90 -39.54
C SER A 432 -33.84 20.58 -40.07
N LYS A 433 -34.56 21.30 -39.21
CA LYS A 433 -35.76 22.06 -39.60
C LYS A 433 -35.44 23.22 -40.56
N MET A 434 -34.33 23.93 -40.34
CA MET A 434 -33.87 24.96 -41.28
C MET A 434 -33.53 24.38 -42.66
N ALA A 435 -32.91 23.19 -42.71
CA ALA A 435 -32.62 22.50 -43.96
C ALA A 435 -33.89 22.10 -44.73
N ASN A 436 -34.99 21.83 -44.02
CA ASN A 436 -36.31 21.55 -44.59
C ASN A 436 -37.14 22.80 -44.89
N ASN A 437 -36.55 24.00 -44.80
CA ASN A 437 -37.21 25.30 -45.01
C ASN A 437 -38.39 25.56 -44.05
N GLU A 438 -38.36 24.95 -42.85
CA GLU A 438 -39.38 25.16 -41.82
C GLU A 438 -39.05 26.37 -40.95
N ILE A 439 -40.09 27.04 -40.43
CA ILE A 439 -39.94 28.16 -39.50
C ILE A 439 -39.43 27.64 -38.16
N THR A 440 -38.25 28.08 -37.75
CA THR A 440 -37.60 27.67 -36.50
C THR A 440 -37.53 28.80 -35.48
N SER A 441 -37.74 28.46 -34.21
CA SER A 441 -37.56 29.36 -33.07
C SER A 441 -36.08 29.54 -32.72
N GLU A 442 -35.76 30.65 -32.07
CA GLU A 442 -34.40 30.94 -31.62
C GLU A 442 -33.93 29.95 -30.55
N ILE A 443 -32.70 29.47 -30.69
CA ILE A 443 -32.09 28.57 -29.70
C ILE A 443 -31.64 29.40 -28.49
N TYR A 444 -32.10 29.04 -27.29
CA TYR A 444 -31.67 29.71 -26.07
C TYR A 444 -30.18 29.47 -25.77
N VAL A 445 -29.38 30.53 -25.82
CA VAL A 445 -27.93 30.47 -25.59
C VAL A 445 -27.61 30.60 -24.09
N LYS A 446 -27.10 29.53 -23.46
CA LYS A 446 -26.69 29.55 -22.04
C LYS A 446 -25.20 29.25 -21.84
N GLY A 447 -24.46 30.25 -21.34
CA GLY A 447 -23.06 30.15 -20.92
C GLY A 447 -22.02 30.55 -21.99
N ASN A 448 -20.72 30.36 -21.68
CA ASN A 448 -19.57 30.80 -22.50
C ASN A 448 -18.71 29.63 -23.03
N GLY A 449 -19.35 28.52 -23.45
CA GLY A 449 -18.66 27.32 -23.93
C GLY A 449 -18.88 27.04 -25.42
N LEU A 450 -18.19 26.02 -25.96
CA LEU A 450 -18.28 25.63 -27.38
C LEU A 450 -19.72 25.46 -27.88
N ILE A 451 -20.56 24.73 -27.14
CA ILE A 451 -21.98 24.51 -27.48
C ILE A 451 -22.77 25.83 -27.53
N ALA A 452 -22.44 26.78 -26.66
CA ALA A 452 -23.10 28.10 -26.64
C ALA A 452 -22.67 28.96 -27.83
N ASN A 453 -21.40 28.89 -28.25
CA ASN A 453 -20.91 29.57 -29.44
C ASN A 453 -21.57 28.98 -30.71
N ILE A 454 -21.64 27.65 -30.82
CA ILE A 454 -22.35 26.99 -31.93
C ILE A 454 -23.83 27.41 -31.96
N ALA A 455 -24.49 27.51 -30.82
CA ALA A 455 -25.88 27.98 -30.76
C ALA A 455 -26.02 29.44 -31.24
N LYS A 456 -25.07 30.33 -30.90
CA LYS A 456 -25.04 31.72 -31.41
C LYS A 456 -24.85 31.76 -32.92
N ASP A 457 -23.89 31.00 -33.43
CA ASP A 457 -23.59 30.94 -34.87
C ASP A 457 -24.80 30.41 -35.65
N VAL A 458 -25.47 29.38 -35.13
CA VAL A 458 -26.69 28.82 -35.73
C VAL A 458 -27.85 29.81 -35.71
N ASN A 459 -28.03 30.59 -34.63
CA ASN A 459 -29.04 31.65 -34.60
C ASN A 459 -28.75 32.76 -35.62
N ALA A 460 -27.48 33.14 -35.83
CA ALA A 460 -27.09 34.12 -36.84
C ALA A 460 -27.33 33.59 -38.27
N VAL A 461 -27.03 32.32 -38.53
CA VAL A 461 -27.35 31.66 -39.82
C VAL A 461 -28.86 31.64 -40.07
N ARG A 462 -29.66 31.33 -39.05
CA ARG A 462 -31.14 31.36 -39.12
C ARG A 462 -31.66 32.74 -39.52
N GLU A 463 -31.15 33.80 -38.90
CA GLU A 463 -31.55 35.18 -39.20
C GLU A 463 -31.19 35.58 -40.63
N GLY A 464 -29.96 35.27 -41.08
CA GLY A 464 -29.53 35.50 -42.45
C GLY A 464 -30.38 34.74 -43.47
N PHE A 465 -30.74 33.49 -43.17
CA PHE A 465 -31.61 32.66 -44.01
C PHE A 465 -33.03 33.25 -44.13
N ALA A 466 -33.62 33.70 -43.01
CA ALA A 466 -34.94 34.32 -43.01
C ALA A 466 -34.97 35.61 -43.86
N ILE A 467 -33.95 36.47 -43.72
CA ILE A 467 -33.83 37.70 -44.51
C ILE A 467 -33.65 37.38 -46.01
N SER A 468 -32.84 36.38 -46.35
CA SER A 468 -32.64 35.97 -47.74
C SER A 468 -33.92 35.44 -48.37
N ASN A 469 -34.66 34.59 -47.65
CA ASN A 469 -35.92 34.04 -48.14
C ASN A 469 -36.98 35.14 -48.33
N GLN A 470 -37.05 36.10 -47.40
CA GLN A 470 -37.94 37.27 -47.53
C GLN A 470 -37.59 38.14 -48.75
N LYS A 471 -36.30 38.42 -48.99
CA LYS A 471 -35.85 39.16 -50.18
C LYS A 471 -36.18 38.43 -51.48
N GLN A 472 -36.02 37.11 -51.51
CA GLN A 472 -36.34 36.30 -52.68
C GLN A 472 -37.85 36.29 -52.96
N SER A 473 -38.68 36.08 -51.93
CA SER A 473 -40.13 36.16 -52.04
C SER A 473 -40.61 37.55 -52.51
N ASN A 474 -40.04 38.62 -51.97
CA ASN A 474 -40.33 39.99 -52.41
C ASN A 474 -39.89 40.24 -53.87
N SER A 475 -38.75 39.70 -54.29
CA SER A 475 -38.23 39.81 -55.66
C SER A 475 -39.10 39.03 -56.66
N GLU A 476 -39.53 37.83 -56.30
CA GLU A 476 -40.48 37.03 -57.10
C GLU A 476 -41.83 37.75 -57.22
N ARG A 477 -42.36 38.25 -56.10
CA ARG A 477 -43.59 39.04 -56.09
C ARG A 477 -43.49 40.29 -56.97
N LEU A 478 -42.39 41.04 -56.88
CA LEU A 478 -42.17 42.23 -57.71
C LEU A 478 -42.09 41.86 -59.20
N LYS A 479 -41.42 40.77 -59.56
CA LYS A 479 -41.41 40.25 -60.94
C LYS A 479 -42.81 39.89 -61.41
N THR A 480 -43.61 39.22 -60.58
CA THR A 480 -45.00 38.88 -60.91
C THR A 480 -45.83 40.15 -61.07
N GLU A 481 -45.76 41.12 -60.16
CA GLU A 481 -46.47 42.40 -60.27
C GLU A 481 -46.05 43.19 -61.53
N LEU A 482 -44.77 43.18 -61.89
CA LEU A 482 -44.28 43.81 -63.14
C LEU A 482 -44.83 43.13 -64.39
N ILE A 483 -44.80 41.79 -64.44
CA ILE A 483 -45.36 40.99 -65.54
C ILE A 483 -46.87 41.23 -65.66
N THR A 484 -47.57 41.23 -64.53
CA THR A 484 -49.03 41.42 -64.50
C THR A 484 -49.38 42.83 -65.00
N ASN A 485 -48.69 43.87 -64.52
CA ASN A 485 -48.91 45.25 -64.98
C ASN A 485 -48.54 45.48 -66.45
N VAL A 486 -47.47 44.85 -66.94
CA VAL A 486 -47.09 44.92 -68.37
C VAL A 486 -48.10 44.16 -69.23
N SER A 487 -48.63 43.03 -68.76
CA SER A 487 -49.66 42.27 -69.49
C SER A 487 -51.00 43.00 -69.60
N THR A 488 -51.38 43.80 -68.59
CA THR A 488 -52.59 44.64 -68.62
C THR A 488 -52.45 45.90 -69.46
N LEU A 489 -51.22 46.32 -69.81
CA LEU A 489 -50.94 47.45 -70.71
C LEU A 489 -50.81 47.01 -72.19
N SER A 490 -50.76 45.71 -72.47
CA SER A 490 -50.68 45.14 -73.82
C SER A 490 -52.02 44.62 -74.38
N SER A 491 -53.13 44.82 -73.66
CA SER A 491 -54.50 44.60 -74.11
C SER A 491 -55.22 45.92 -74.26
#